data_AF-A0A4Y7RKJ4-F1
#
_entry.id   AF-A0A4Y7RKJ4-F1
#
_cell.length_a   1.000
_cell.length_b   1.000
_cell.length_c   1.000
_cell.angle_alpha   90.00
_cell.angle_beta   90.00
_cell.angle_gamma   90.00
#
_symmetry.space_group_name_H-M   'P 1'
#
loop_
_entity.id
_entity.type
_entity.pdbx_description
1 polymer ?
#
loop_
_entity_poly.entity_id
_entity_poly.type
_entity_poly.pdbx_seq_one_letter_code
_entity_poly.pdbx_strand_id
1 'polypeptide(L)'
;MTKLYRSPVQVELDANKQPKRFRWLGRWYRIFNCAVYEEAQYWWSRFREPEPVRYRCETYQGLVCDLYYEKAPGTWILERVWD
;
A
#
# COMPACT_ATOMS: atom_id res chain seq x y z
N MET A 1 -2.11 16.66 4.72
CA MET A 1 -0.67 16.91 4.41
C MET A 1 -0.05 15.57 4.00
N THR A 2 0.65 15.44 2.86
CA THR A 2 1.16 14.14 2.42
C THR A 2 2.55 13.87 2.98
N LYS A 3 2.75 12.75 3.67
CA LYS A 3 4.06 12.32 4.13
C LYS A 3 4.42 10.97 3.51
N LEU A 4 5.61 10.91 2.90
CA LEU A 4 6.19 9.69 2.37
C LEU A 4 6.84 8.93 3.51
N TYR A 5 6.41 7.69 3.69
CA TYR A 5 6.84 6.86 4.80
C TYR A 5 7.14 5.47 4.29
N ARG A 6 8.12 5.33 3.35
CA ARG A 6 8.62 4.05 2.79
C ARG A 6 9.06 3.09 3.88
N SER A 7 8.08 2.53 4.58
CA SER A 7 8.24 1.91 5.88
C SER A 7 7.63 0.52 5.79
N PRO A 8 8.38 -0.52 6.19
CA PRO A 8 7.85 -1.86 6.21
C PRO A 8 6.71 -1.94 7.23
N VAL A 9 5.59 -2.50 6.80
CA VAL A 9 4.40 -2.69 7.62
C VAL A 9 3.98 -4.15 7.60
N GLN A 10 3.41 -4.60 8.72
CA GLN A 10 2.78 -5.92 8.77
C GLN A 10 1.38 -5.76 8.18
N VAL A 11 1.04 -6.55 7.16
CA VAL A 11 -0.29 -6.56 6.55
C VAL A 11 -0.91 -7.93 6.75
N GLU A 12 -2.15 -7.95 7.19
CA GLU A 12 -2.97 -9.14 7.14
C GLU A 12 -3.87 -9.07 5.91
N LEU A 13 -3.84 -10.14 5.12
CA LEU A 13 -4.65 -10.29 3.93
C LEU A 13 -5.97 -10.99 4.28
N ASP A 14 -7.02 -10.72 3.50
CA ASP A 14 -8.27 -11.45 3.53
C ASP A 14 -8.19 -12.76 2.71
N ALA A 15 -9.31 -13.49 2.61
CA ALA A 15 -9.41 -14.71 1.81
C ALA A 15 -9.17 -14.48 0.30
N ASN A 16 -9.38 -13.25 -0.19
CA ASN A 16 -9.16 -12.84 -1.58
C ASN A 16 -7.74 -12.28 -1.81
N LYS A 17 -6.83 -12.43 -0.84
CA LYS A 17 -5.47 -11.88 -0.86
C LYS A 17 -5.41 -10.35 -0.91
N GLN A 18 -6.47 -9.67 -0.46
CA GLN A 18 -6.52 -8.21 -0.37
C GLN A 18 -6.13 -7.72 1.03
N PRO A 19 -5.48 -6.56 1.17
CA PRO A 19 -5.15 -5.98 2.47
C PRO A 19 -6.40 -5.72 3.33
N LYS A 20 -6.51 -6.40 4.48
CA LYS A 20 -7.62 -6.25 5.44
C LYS A 20 -7.28 -5.31 6.60
N ARG A 21 -6.05 -5.39 7.09
CA ARG A 21 -5.52 -4.50 8.13
C ARG A 21 -4.01 -4.45 8.07
N PHE A 22 -3.43 -3.37 8.54
CA PHE A 22 -1.98 -3.23 8.63
C PHE A 22 -1.55 -2.66 9.97
N ARG A 23 -0.31 -2.94 10.37
CA ARG A 23 0.30 -2.41 11.58
C ARG A 23 1.33 -1.35 11.24
N TRP A 24 1.11 -0.15 11.76
CA TRP A 24 2.01 0.99 11.58
C TRP A 24 2.18 1.74 12.90
N LEU A 25 3.44 2.10 13.24
CA LEU A 25 3.81 2.75 14.51
C LEU A 25 3.22 2.04 15.74
N GLY A 26 3.23 0.71 15.74
CA GLY A 26 2.72 -0.12 16.82
C GLY A 26 1.20 -0.27 16.88
N ARG A 27 0.43 0.46 16.07
CA ARG A 27 -1.04 0.45 16.03
C ARG A 27 -1.57 -0.34 14.83
N TRP A 28 -2.71 -0.99 15.01
CA TRP A 28 -3.43 -1.68 13.95
C TRP A 28 -4.48 -0.77 13.31
N TYR A 29 -4.44 -0.67 11.99
CA TYR A 29 -5.39 0.07 11.16
C TYR A 29 -6.21 -0.90 10.34
N ARG A 30 -7.53 -0.84 10.50
CA ARG A 30 -8.46 -1.68 9.73
C ARG A 30 -8.77 -0.98 8.43
N ILE A 31 -8.61 -1.69 7.33
CA ILE A 31 -8.90 -1.18 6.00
C ILE A 31 -10.41 -1.29 5.77
N PHE A 32 -11.03 -0.17 5.43
CA PHE A 32 -12.43 -0.04 5.05
C PHE A 32 -12.60 -0.31 3.55
N ASN A 33 -11.76 0.34 2.74
CA ASN A 33 -11.76 0.21 1.29
C ASN A 33 -10.32 0.06 0.81
N CYS A 34 -10.08 -0.78 -0.19
CA CYS A 34 -8.79 -0.81 -0.86
C CYS A 34 -8.92 -1.11 -2.34
N ALA A 35 -8.36 -0.24 -3.16
CA ALA A 35 -8.40 -0.34 -4.61
C ALA A 35 -6.98 -0.33 -5.18
N VAL A 36 -6.78 -1.05 -6.28
CA VAL A 36 -5.54 -0.94 -7.04
C VAL A 36 -5.45 0.48 -7.59
N TYR A 37 -4.33 1.14 -7.29
CA TYR A 37 -4.02 2.47 -7.79
C TYR A 37 -3.01 2.35 -8.92
N GLU A 38 -3.52 2.39 -10.14
CA GLU A 38 -2.69 2.53 -11.34
C GLU A 38 -2.45 4.02 -11.59
N GLU A 39 -1.45 4.59 -10.91
CA GLU A 39 -0.90 5.86 -11.39
C GLU A 39 -0.28 5.58 -12.76
N ALA A 40 -0.87 6.16 -13.81
CA ALA A 40 -0.57 5.91 -15.22
C ALA A 40 0.89 5.49 -15.41
N GLN A 41 1.10 4.16 -15.48
CA GLN A 41 2.44 3.61 -15.62
C GLN A 41 3.03 4.23 -16.85
N TYR A 42 4.08 5.02 -16.63
CA TYR A 42 4.61 5.88 -17.66
C TYR A 42 4.86 5.08 -18.94
N TRP A 43 4.56 5.69 -20.09
CA TRP A 43 4.69 5.10 -21.42
C TRP A 43 6.10 4.53 -21.72
N TRP A 44 7.12 4.91 -20.92
CA TRP A 44 8.50 4.40 -20.96
C TRP A 44 8.72 3.03 -20.27
N SER A 45 7.72 2.46 -19.60
CA SER A 45 7.85 1.22 -18.82
C SER A 45 8.07 -0.05 -19.67
N ARG A 46 7.97 0.03 -21.01
CA ARG A 46 8.27 -1.10 -21.91
C ARG A 46 9.72 -1.61 -21.83
N PHE A 47 10.64 -0.83 -21.27
CA PHE A 47 12.06 -1.18 -21.17
C PHE A 47 12.56 -1.42 -19.74
N ARG A 48 11.69 -1.33 -18.72
CA ARG A 48 12.09 -1.48 -17.31
C ARG A 48 11.27 -2.56 -16.62
N GLU A 49 11.84 -3.14 -15.56
CA GLU A 49 11.16 -4.11 -14.72
C GLU A 49 9.76 -3.62 -14.31
N PRO A 50 8.74 -4.50 -14.28
CA PRO A 50 7.38 -4.09 -13.97
C PRO A 50 7.33 -3.45 -12.57
N GLU A 51 6.80 -2.23 -12.50
CA GLU A 51 6.62 -1.54 -11.23
C GLU A 51 5.71 -2.34 -10.29
N PRO A 52 5.93 -2.27 -8.95
CA PRO A 52 5.07 -2.96 -8.00
C PRO A 52 3.65 -2.39 -8.04
N VAL A 53 2.66 -3.27 -7.91
CA VAL A 53 1.24 -2.88 -7.83
C VAL A 53 1.02 -2.09 -6.55
N ARG A 54 0.50 -0.87 -6.70
CA ARG A 54 0.14 0.02 -5.59
C ARG A 54 -1.34 -0.12 -5.28
N TYR A 55 -1.66 -0.06 -4.01
CA TYR A 55 -2.99 -0.17 -3.46
C TYR A 55 -3.29 1.07 -2.65
N ARG A 56 -4.31 1.83 -3.04
CA ARG A 56 -4.82 2.91 -2.22
C ARG A 56 -5.85 2.35 -1.27
N CYS A 57 -5.54 2.38 0.02
CA CYS A 57 -6.41 1.90 1.07
C CYS A 57 -6.89 3.05 1.95
N GLU A 58 -8.16 3.01 2.32
CA GLU A 58 -8.80 3.89 3.28
C GLU A 58 -9.11 3.08 4.53
N THR A 59 -8.85 3.67 5.70
CA THR A 59 -9.07 3.00 6.99
C THR A 59 -10.36 3.48 7.65
N TYR A 60 -10.92 2.68 8.55
CA TYR A 60 -12.06 3.08 9.38
C TYR A 60 -11.78 4.31 10.26
N GLN A 61 -10.51 4.63 10.48
CA GLN A 61 -10.07 5.79 11.25
C GLN A 61 -9.90 7.06 10.40
N GLY A 62 -10.27 7.02 9.11
CA GLY A 62 -10.14 8.16 8.19
C GLY A 62 -8.76 8.34 7.57
N LEU A 63 -7.77 7.50 7.93
CA LEU A 63 -6.45 7.50 7.32
C LEU A 63 -6.55 6.96 5.88
N VAL A 64 -5.99 7.71 4.92
CA VAL A 64 -5.80 7.23 3.55
C VAL A 64 -4.32 6.92 3.35
N CYS A 65 -3.99 5.82 2.69
CA CYS A 65 -2.61 5.41 2.48
C CYS A 65 -2.43 4.59 1.21
N ASP A 66 -1.20 4.63 0.68
CA ASP A 66 -0.78 3.76 -0.42
C ASP A 66 0.12 2.66 0.13
N LEU A 67 -0.23 1.41 -0.18
CA LEU A 67 0.51 0.20 0.15
C LEU A 67 1.02 -0.46 -1.13
N TYR A 68 2.22 -1.01 -1.13
CA TYR A 68 2.67 -1.90 -2.20
C TYR A 68 3.40 -3.11 -1.63
N TYR A 69 3.38 -4.21 -2.37
CA TYR A 69 4.13 -5.41 -2.02
C TYR A 69 5.48 -5.41 -2.74
N GLU A 70 6.55 -5.36 -1.97
CA GLU A 70 7.92 -5.44 -2.47
C GLU A 70 8.36 -6.90 -2.55
N LYS A 71 8.49 -7.46 -3.76
CA LYS A 71 8.78 -8.90 -3.97
C LYS A 71 10.12 -9.35 -3.38
N ALA A 72 11.11 -8.47 -3.33
CA ALA A 72 12.39 -8.69 -2.65
C ALA A 72 12.64 -7.45 -1.80
N PRO A 73 12.37 -7.51 -0.47
CA PRO A 73 12.52 -8.67 0.41
C PRO A 73 11.24 -9.49 0.72
N GLY A 74 10.12 -9.26 0.03
CA GLY A 74 8.86 -9.98 0.29
C GLY A 74 8.00 -9.31 1.36
N THR A 75 8.05 -7.99 1.46
CA THR A 75 7.45 -7.19 2.53
C THR A 75 6.45 -6.17 1.98
N TRP A 76 5.41 -5.89 2.76
CA TRP A 76 4.50 -4.79 2.47
C TRP A 76 5.10 -3.46 2.92
N ILE A 77 5.08 -2.49 2.03
CA ILE A 77 5.61 -1.16 2.27
C ILE A 77 4.44 -0.18 2.26
N LEU A 78 4.36 0.64 3.31
CA LEU A 78 3.58 1.86 3.30
C LEU A 78 4.37 2.88 2.48
N GLU A 79 3.85 3.35 1.36
CA GLU A 79 4.56 4.33 0.53
C GLU A 79 4.23 5.76 0.99
N ARG A 80 2.93 6.00 1.20
CA ARG A 80 2.38 7.34 1.38
C ARG A 80 1.18 7.30 2.31
N VAL A 81 1.04 8.36 3.11
CA VAL A 81 -0.08 8.56 4.02
C VAL A 81 -0.63 9.98 3.83
N TRP A 82 -1.96 10.07 3.86
CA TRP A 82 -2.71 11.32 3.94
C TRP A 82 -3.55 11.29 5.22
N ASP A 83 -3.35 12.33 6.01
CA ASP A 83 -4.13 12.75 7.18
C ASP A 83 -4.77 14.11 6.85
#